data_AF-A0A2E8Z493-F1
#
_entry.id   AF-A0A2E8Z493-F1
#
_cell.length_a   1.000
_cell.length_b   1.000
_cell.length_c   1.000
_cell.angle_alpha   90.00
_cell.angle_beta   90.00
_cell.angle_gamma   90.00
#
_symmetry.space_group_name_H-M   'P 1'
#
loop_
_entity.id
_entity.type
_entity.pdbx_description
1 polymer ?
#
loop_
_entity_poly.entity_id
_entity_poly.type
_entity_poly.pdbx_seq_one_letter_code
_entity_poly.pdbx_strand_id
1 'polypeptide(L)'
;MTTFDPIKIARDLTEICDLAADLLTQAVADANATIDGHSLPGGLAMVALAPVADIATWERRVEIAEAAWAQVNATRDIDGWPAGLDPTDRPDLASDEDDSWEPALQTLRFWSDHYRRVHQQDWDHTPTLVTEAKYLRHHLEWIVTHEPNADVFAADVNLTRTRLETVLTAGRRPERTRVECTNPTCENPRQLIKTYGRRYVVAHTCRTCDTTLPDAHECQTCHHVFPASARQRCTRLIGSKADRRPCDGELTSVTRDVDRCPNPWCGTIAPPAPQWASDTADDRWKCTSCKTRYDLDDYLDAHAQQMRRESAARFVWQADAIATLVAQGTSKSTVMRWLRCPIEHTDDRCTLCARTWPPSEHAVCPGVVVTASGRRVDCGGELEQRWVGDREDVVTGYCEISTRRVWVWWPDLWRRHLAKQTKDQTRRKSA
;
A
#
# COMPACT_ATOMS: atom_id res chain seq x y z
N MET A 1 22.35 -18.47 8.11
CA MET A 1 23.51 -17.56 8.17
C MET A 1 23.75 -17.02 6.77
N THR A 2 23.22 -15.83 6.48
CA THR A 2 23.55 -15.10 5.26
C THR A 2 25.02 -14.70 5.33
N THR A 3 25.83 -15.15 4.38
CA THR A 3 27.22 -14.73 4.26
C THR A 3 27.28 -13.21 4.13
N PHE A 4 28.01 -12.60 5.06
CA PHE A 4 28.26 -11.17 5.07
C PHE A 4 29.05 -10.78 3.80
N ASP A 5 28.48 -9.89 2.98
CA ASP A 5 29.03 -9.46 1.68
C ASP A 5 29.23 -7.93 1.66
N PRO A 6 30.48 -7.44 1.82
CA PRO A 6 30.76 -6.00 1.86
C PRO A 6 30.40 -5.29 0.54
N ILE A 7 30.48 -5.98 -0.60
CA ILE A 7 30.15 -5.40 -1.91
C ILE A 7 28.66 -5.10 -1.97
N LYS A 8 27.84 -6.04 -1.49
CA LYS A 8 26.38 -5.87 -1.40
C LYS A 8 26.03 -4.68 -0.49
N ILE A 9 26.66 -4.56 0.67
CA ILE A 9 26.37 -3.46 1.61
C ILE A 9 26.75 -2.11 1.01
N ALA A 10 27.93 -1.99 0.38
CA ALA A 10 28.34 -0.78 -0.32
C ALA A 10 27.36 -0.39 -1.44
N ARG A 11 26.86 -1.37 -2.20
CA ARG A 11 25.83 -1.14 -3.23
C ARG A 11 24.54 -0.65 -2.59
N ASP A 12 24.05 -1.34 -1.55
CA ASP A 12 22.80 -0.99 -0.87
C ASP A 12 22.86 0.42 -0.25
N LEU A 13 24.00 0.83 0.35
CA LEU A 13 24.22 2.20 0.85
C LEU A 13 24.27 3.26 -0.27
N THR A 14 24.77 2.89 -1.45
CA THR A 14 24.74 3.76 -2.64
C THR A 14 23.31 3.93 -3.13
N GLU A 15 22.57 2.82 -3.25
CA GLU A 15 21.17 2.83 -3.65
C GLU A 15 20.31 3.65 -2.68
N ILE A 16 20.57 3.60 -1.37
CA ILE A 16 19.89 4.46 -0.38
C ILE A 16 20.07 5.95 -0.72
N CYS A 17 21.27 6.37 -1.14
CA CYS A 17 21.51 7.76 -1.53
C CYS A 17 20.70 8.15 -2.77
N ASP A 18 20.65 7.27 -3.77
CA ASP A 18 19.88 7.50 -5.00
C ASP A 18 18.37 7.54 -4.71
N LEU A 19 17.89 6.60 -3.88
CA LEU A 19 16.49 6.53 -3.44
C LEU A 19 16.09 7.78 -2.65
N ALA A 20 16.99 8.32 -1.81
CA ALA A 20 16.73 9.58 -1.10
C ALA A 20 16.58 10.77 -2.07
N ALA A 21 17.35 10.81 -3.16
CA ALA A 21 17.17 11.85 -4.19
C ALA A 21 15.85 11.70 -4.96
N ASP A 22 15.49 10.46 -5.33
CA ASP A 22 14.21 10.16 -5.99
C ASP A 22 13.02 10.50 -5.08
N LEU A 23 13.10 10.14 -3.79
CA LEU A 23 12.06 10.43 -2.80
C LEU A 23 11.91 11.93 -2.59
N LEU A 24 13.00 12.71 -2.59
CA LEU A 24 12.91 14.17 -2.47
C LEU A 24 12.17 14.77 -3.66
N THR A 25 12.46 14.28 -4.86
CA THR A 25 11.76 14.68 -6.09
C THR A 25 10.27 14.36 -6.00
N GLN A 26 9.93 13.16 -5.52
CA GLN A 26 8.54 12.76 -5.29
C GLN A 26 7.87 13.62 -4.22
N ALA A 27 8.52 13.86 -3.08
CA ALA A 27 7.98 14.68 -2.00
C ALA A 27 7.69 16.11 -2.45
N VAL A 28 8.57 16.71 -3.27
CA VAL A 28 8.33 18.04 -3.87
C VAL A 28 7.13 18.01 -4.83
N ALA A 29 6.98 16.94 -5.61
CA ALA A 29 5.82 16.78 -6.49
C ALA A 29 4.51 16.62 -5.69
N ASP A 30 4.52 15.79 -4.65
CA ASP A 30 3.38 15.46 -3.78
C ASP A 30 2.96 16.64 -2.90
N ALA A 31 3.92 17.42 -2.39
CA ALA A 31 3.68 18.63 -1.59
C ALA A 31 2.93 19.70 -2.37
N ASN A 32 3.19 19.75 -3.67
CA ASN A 32 2.44 20.61 -4.54
C ASN A 32 1.10 20.00 -4.92
N ALA A 33 0.82 18.69 -4.77
CA ALA A 33 -0.35 17.98 -5.31
C ALA A 33 -1.54 17.74 -4.36
N THR A 34 -1.41 17.98 -3.06
CA THR A 34 -2.37 17.46 -2.07
C THR A 34 -3.51 18.45 -1.72
N ILE A 35 -4.75 18.06 -2.05
CA ILE A 35 -6.06 18.68 -1.72
C ILE A 35 -6.82 17.85 -0.66
N ASP A 36 -6.28 16.71 -0.26
CA ASP A 36 -6.93 15.64 0.52
C ASP A 36 -6.97 15.88 2.04
N GLY A 37 -6.48 17.02 2.54
CA GLY A 37 -6.70 17.52 3.91
C GLY A 37 -6.11 16.69 5.06
N HIS A 38 -5.53 15.52 4.78
CA HIS A 38 -4.97 14.59 5.75
C HIS A 38 -3.51 14.20 5.47
N SER A 39 -2.99 14.53 4.28
CA SER A 39 -1.61 14.27 3.88
C SER A 39 -0.75 15.50 4.14
N LEU A 40 0.37 15.36 4.87
CA LEU A 40 1.37 16.43 4.99
C LEU A 40 1.84 16.87 3.59
N PRO A 41 2.30 18.12 3.41
CA PRO A 41 2.93 18.54 2.15
C PRO A 41 4.13 17.62 1.87
N GLY A 42 3.96 16.71 0.90
CA GLY A 42 4.98 15.77 0.42
C GLY A 42 4.74 14.30 0.78
N GLY A 43 3.64 13.97 1.48
CA GLY A 43 3.20 12.60 1.73
C GLY A 43 4.21 11.70 2.47
N LEU A 44 4.10 10.39 2.26
CA LEU A 44 5.00 9.38 2.86
C LEU A 44 6.46 9.54 2.42
N ALA A 45 6.71 10.11 1.24
CA ALA A 45 8.06 10.40 0.76
C ALA A 45 8.76 11.43 1.66
N MET A 46 8.06 12.50 2.07
CA MET A 46 8.61 13.48 3.00
C MET A 46 8.88 12.84 4.38
N VAL A 47 7.96 12.00 4.86
CA VAL A 47 8.13 11.27 6.12
C VAL A 47 9.35 10.36 6.10
N ALA A 48 9.65 9.73 4.96
CA ALA A 48 10.80 8.86 4.81
C ALA A 48 12.14 9.63 4.76
N LEU A 49 12.14 10.88 4.29
CA LEU A 49 13.35 11.69 4.10
C LEU A 49 13.80 12.48 5.32
N ALA A 50 12.85 12.91 6.15
CA ALA A 50 13.10 13.88 7.20
C ALA A 50 12.83 13.32 8.62
N PRO A 51 13.44 13.89 9.66
CA PRO A 51 12.76 14.09 10.93
C PRO A 51 11.65 15.13 10.71
N VAL A 52 10.39 14.70 10.67
CA VAL A 52 9.34 15.33 9.85
C VAL A 52 8.58 16.49 10.51
N ALA A 53 7.99 17.32 9.65
CA ALA A 53 7.24 18.56 9.82
C ALA A 53 6.00 18.59 10.75
N ASP A 54 5.65 17.51 11.45
CA ASP A 54 4.85 17.67 12.67
C ASP A 54 5.75 17.35 13.84
N ILE A 55 6.29 18.41 14.42
CA ILE A 55 7.16 18.37 15.59
C ILE A 55 6.52 17.48 16.65
N ALA A 56 5.20 17.55 16.89
CA ALA A 56 4.54 16.76 17.93
C ALA A 56 4.50 15.25 17.63
N THR A 57 4.24 14.83 16.38
CA THR A 57 4.25 13.41 16.01
C THR A 57 5.67 12.86 15.90
N TRP A 58 6.62 13.67 15.42
CA TRP A 58 8.03 13.30 15.41
C TRP A 58 8.60 13.22 16.83
N GLU A 59 8.38 14.24 17.67
CA GLU A 59 8.72 14.25 19.09
C GLU A 59 8.10 13.05 19.78
N ARG A 60 6.82 12.74 19.58
CA ARG A 60 6.20 11.57 20.21
C ARG A 60 6.85 10.25 19.78
N ARG A 61 7.21 10.10 18.51
CA ARG A 61 7.88 8.89 18.01
C ARG A 61 9.32 8.79 18.50
N VAL A 62 10.03 9.92 18.55
CA VAL A 62 11.37 10.03 19.12
C VAL A 62 11.32 9.79 20.61
N GLU A 63 10.40 10.38 21.36
CA GLU A 63 10.16 10.17 22.79
C GLU A 63 9.85 8.70 23.10
N ILE A 64 9.02 8.02 22.29
CA ILE A 64 8.76 6.58 22.47
C ILE A 64 10.04 5.77 22.26
N ALA A 65 10.81 6.09 21.21
CA ALA A 65 12.06 5.39 20.92
C ALA A 65 13.17 5.70 21.93
N GLU A 66 13.30 6.95 22.36
CA GLU A 66 14.24 7.43 23.37
C GLU A 66 13.84 6.96 24.76
N ALA A 67 12.55 6.85 25.09
CA ALA A 67 12.08 6.26 26.34
C ALA A 67 12.36 4.75 26.36
N ALA A 68 12.11 4.03 25.26
CA ALA A 68 12.49 2.62 25.13
C ALA A 68 14.01 2.45 25.27
N TRP A 69 14.79 3.34 24.65
CA TRP A 69 16.25 3.35 24.73
C TRP A 69 16.77 3.71 26.13
N ALA A 70 16.16 4.71 26.78
CA ALA A 70 16.45 5.11 28.15
C ALA A 70 16.07 4.01 29.14
N GLN A 71 15.02 3.23 28.87
CA GLN A 71 14.62 2.10 29.71
C GLN A 71 15.58 0.90 29.55
N VAL A 72 16.11 0.67 28.35
CA VAL A 72 17.20 -0.30 28.10
C VAL A 72 18.51 0.16 28.73
N ASN A 73 18.80 1.47 28.77
CA ASN A 73 20.01 2.02 29.38
C ASN A 73 19.93 2.23 30.89
N ALA A 74 18.75 2.51 31.46
CA ALA A 74 18.54 2.76 32.88
C ALA A 74 18.64 1.48 33.74
N THR A 75 18.65 0.30 33.11
CA THR A 75 18.88 -0.98 33.76
C THR A 75 20.36 -1.38 33.81
N ARG A 76 21.29 -0.52 33.33
CA ARG A 76 22.74 -0.80 33.31
C ARG A 76 23.50 -0.03 34.39
N ASP A 77 24.28 -0.77 35.16
CA ASP A 77 25.01 -0.31 36.34
C ASP A 77 26.26 0.53 36.00
N ILE A 78 26.71 1.31 36.98
CA ILE A 78 27.40 2.60 36.91
C ILE A 78 28.90 2.59 36.51
N ASP A 79 29.47 1.43 36.15
CA ASP A 79 30.92 1.33 35.92
C ASP A 79 31.33 1.35 34.43
N GLY A 80 31.21 2.53 33.81
CA GLY A 80 32.27 3.08 32.95
C GLY A 80 32.71 2.36 31.67
N TRP A 81 31.94 1.42 31.11
CA TRP A 81 31.97 1.02 29.69
C TRP A 81 30.75 0.14 29.38
N PRO A 82 30.00 0.33 28.26
CA PRO A 82 28.89 -0.56 27.92
C PRO A 82 29.47 -1.85 27.33
N ALA A 83 29.81 -2.80 28.20
CA ALA A 83 30.05 -4.18 27.79
C ALA A 83 28.75 -4.73 27.18
N GLY A 84 28.73 -4.87 25.85
CA GLY A 84 27.68 -5.56 25.11
C GLY A 84 26.39 -4.76 24.95
N LEU A 85 26.36 -3.71 24.12
CA LEU A 85 25.16 -3.56 23.31
C LEU A 85 25.14 -4.79 22.39
N ASP A 86 24.44 -5.84 22.80
CA ASP A 86 24.09 -6.90 21.88
C ASP A 86 23.09 -6.28 20.90
N PRO A 87 23.40 -6.13 19.60
CA PRO A 87 22.47 -5.58 18.63
C PRO A 87 21.21 -6.44 18.48
N THR A 88 21.21 -7.67 19.02
CA THR A 88 20.00 -8.49 19.14
C THR A 88 19.07 -8.03 20.27
N ASP A 89 19.53 -7.22 21.23
CA ASP A 89 18.72 -6.58 22.28
C ASP A 89 18.07 -5.27 21.81
N ARG A 90 18.21 -4.91 20.53
CA ARG A 90 17.38 -3.84 19.96
C ARG A 90 15.91 -4.26 20.16
N PRO A 91 15.07 -3.46 20.83
CA PRO A 91 13.68 -3.82 21.01
C PRO A 91 13.08 -4.13 19.64
N ASP A 92 12.49 -5.31 19.49
CA ASP A 92 11.82 -5.74 18.27
C ASP A 92 10.52 -4.94 18.12
N LEU A 93 10.69 -3.68 17.71
CA LEU A 93 9.61 -2.74 17.37
C LEU A 93 8.81 -3.22 16.13
N ALA A 94 9.16 -4.36 15.53
CA ALA A 94 8.45 -4.95 14.40
C ALA A 94 7.47 -6.07 14.82
N SER A 95 7.39 -6.42 16.11
CA SER A 95 6.48 -7.47 16.60
C SER A 95 5.00 -7.09 16.61
N ASP A 96 4.69 -5.78 16.59
CA ASP A 96 3.34 -5.28 16.33
C ASP A 96 3.22 -4.91 14.84
N GLU A 97 2.38 -5.66 14.11
CA GLU A 97 2.22 -5.54 12.64
C GLU A 97 1.83 -4.12 12.18
N ASP A 98 1.30 -3.29 13.08
CA ASP A 98 0.90 -1.90 12.81
C ASP A 98 1.99 -0.85 13.15
N ASP A 99 3.03 -1.19 13.93
CA ASP A 99 4.08 -0.25 14.42
C ASP A 99 5.45 -0.39 13.73
N SER A 100 5.55 -1.24 12.70
CA SER A 100 6.79 -1.57 11.95
C SER A 100 7.48 -0.43 11.15
N TRP A 101 7.02 0.82 11.31
CA TRP A 101 7.47 2.01 10.57
C TRP A 101 8.53 2.83 11.30
N GLU A 102 9.59 2.18 11.79
CA GLU A 102 10.78 2.92 12.20
C GLU A 102 11.33 3.73 10.99
N PRO A 103 11.53 5.05 11.12
CA PRO A 103 12.08 5.88 10.06
C PRO A 103 13.44 5.35 9.57
N ALA A 104 13.61 5.29 8.24
CA ALA A 104 14.85 4.83 7.61
C ALA A 104 16.11 5.56 8.11
N LEU A 105 15.99 6.85 8.41
CA LEU A 105 17.07 7.65 8.99
C LEU A 105 17.49 7.15 10.38
N GLN A 106 16.54 6.74 11.21
CA GLN A 106 16.81 6.30 12.58
C GLN A 106 17.63 5.00 12.58
N THR A 107 17.31 4.07 11.68
CA THR A 107 18.10 2.84 11.50
C THR A 107 19.54 3.14 11.11
N LEU A 108 19.78 4.04 10.15
CA LEU A 108 21.16 4.41 9.77
C LEU A 108 21.88 5.18 10.87
N ARG A 109 21.16 6.07 11.57
CA ARG A 109 21.69 6.89 12.66
C ARG A 109 22.13 6.04 13.85
N PHE A 110 21.38 4.99 14.19
CA PHE A 110 21.77 4.05 15.22
C PHE A 110 23.19 3.51 14.98
N TRP A 111 23.46 3.05 13.76
CA TRP A 111 24.75 2.52 13.37
C TRP A 111 25.81 3.61 13.27
N SER A 112 25.52 4.74 12.64
CA SER A 112 26.51 5.80 12.47
C SER A 112 26.90 6.46 13.79
N ASP A 113 25.97 6.67 14.72
CA ASP A 113 26.27 7.21 16.06
C ASP A 113 27.06 6.21 16.91
N HIS A 114 26.81 4.90 16.75
CA HIS A 114 27.66 3.87 17.35
C HIS A 114 29.11 3.99 16.85
N TYR A 115 29.33 4.00 15.54
CA TYR A 115 30.68 4.05 14.98
C TYR A 115 31.38 5.40 15.20
N ARG A 116 30.67 6.53 15.18
CA ARG A 116 31.23 7.85 15.51
C ARG A 116 31.80 7.89 16.92
N ARG A 117 31.10 7.30 17.90
CA ARG A 117 31.59 7.20 19.28
C ARG A 117 32.86 6.35 19.38
N VAL A 118 32.90 5.22 18.67
CA VAL A 118 34.10 4.36 18.62
C VAL A 118 35.30 5.10 18.01
N HIS A 119 35.05 5.92 16.99
CA HIS A 119 36.07 6.72 16.32
C HIS A 119 36.36 8.08 16.97
N GLN A 120 35.68 8.44 18.06
CA GLN A 120 35.77 9.76 18.72
C GLN A 120 35.55 10.93 17.72
N GLN A 121 34.61 10.74 16.80
CA GLN A 121 34.24 11.74 15.81
C GLN A 121 32.98 12.47 16.27
N ASP A 122 33.16 13.61 16.94
CA ASP A 122 32.06 14.52 17.24
C ASP A 122 31.50 15.11 15.95
N TRP A 123 30.17 15.15 15.84
CA TRP A 123 29.46 15.53 14.62
C TRP A 123 28.34 16.52 14.92
N ASP A 124 28.53 17.76 14.50
CA ASP A 124 27.63 18.88 14.82
C ASP A 124 26.61 19.20 13.70
N HIS A 125 26.53 18.39 12.65
CA HIS A 125 25.59 18.61 11.55
C HIS A 125 24.30 17.79 11.71
N THR A 126 23.18 18.36 11.24
CA THR A 126 21.89 17.65 11.19
C THR A 126 22.00 16.39 10.32
N PRO A 127 21.72 15.19 10.86
CA PRO A 127 21.82 13.94 10.12
C PRO A 127 20.71 13.84 9.07
N THR A 128 21.07 13.30 7.90
CA THR A 128 20.17 13.01 6.77
C THR A 128 20.46 11.61 6.24
N LEU A 129 19.52 11.00 5.50
CA LEU A 129 19.76 9.68 4.90
C LEU A 129 21.06 9.63 4.08
N VAL A 130 21.34 10.70 3.34
CA VAL A 130 22.53 10.79 2.49
C VAL A 130 23.81 10.95 3.30
N THR A 131 23.81 11.78 4.35
CA THR A 131 25.01 11.96 5.20
C THR A 131 25.33 10.68 5.96
N GLU A 132 24.31 10.02 6.53
CA GLU A 132 24.51 8.78 7.30
C GLU A 132 24.94 7.62 6.40
N ALA A 133 24.30 7.43 5.23
CA ALA A 133 24.69 6.39 4.30
C ALA A 133 26.11 6.58 3.74
N LYS A 134 26.52 7.82 3.46
CA LYS A 134 27.90 8.14 3.03
C LYS A 134 28.91 7.88 4.14
N TYR A 135 28.59 8.26 5.37
CA TYR A 135 29.44 8.02 6.54
C TYR A 135 29.69 6.52 6.74
N LEU A 136 28.62 5.72 6.77
CA LEU A 136 28.68 4.27 6.92
C LEU A 136 29.45 3.61 5.77
N ARG A 137 29.24 4.09 4.54
CA ARG A 137 29.98 3.58 3.38
C ARG A 137 31.47 3.88 3.46
N HIS A 138 31.84 5.07 3.95
CA HIS A 138 33.24 5.47 4.12
C HIS A 138 33.96 4.58 5.15
N HIS A 139 33.28 4.20 6.22
CA HIS A 139 33.83 3.35 7.29
C HIS A 139 33.58 1.85 7.08
N LEU A 140 33.05 1.44 5.92
CA LEU A 140 32.60 0.07 5.70
C LEU A 140 33.69 -0.97 5.91
N GLU A 141 34.92 -0.72 5.43
CA GLU A 141 36.06 -1.63 5.63
C GLU A 141 36.36 -1.87 7.12
N TRP A 142 36.29 -0.82 7.94
CA TRP A 142 36.46 -0.93 9.38
C TRP A 142 35.32 -1.73 10.01
N ILE A 143 34.06 -1.42 9.65
CA ILE A 143 32.86 -2.09 10.17
C ILE A 143 32.94 -3.59 9.90
N VAL A 144 33.25 -3.97 8.66
CA VAL A 144 33.41 -5.37 8.23
C VAL A 144 34.42 -6.13 9.10
N THR A 145 35.47 -5.44 9.54
CA THR A 145 36.59 -6.05 10.25
C THR A 145 36.38 -6.10 11.76
N HIS A 146 35.64 -5.14 12.33
CA HIS A 146 35.56 -4.93 13.78
C HIS A 146 34.16 -5.07 14.38
N GLU A 147 33.10 -5.05 13.58
CA GLU A 147 31.73 -5.19 14.09
C GLU A 147 31.39 -6.68 14.32
N PRO A 148 31.21 -7.12 15.58
CA PRO A 148 30.85 -8.50 15.86
C PRO A 148 29.49 -8.92 15.27
N ASN A 149 28.59 -7.98 15.02
CA ASN A 149 27.23 -8.23 14.50
C ASN A 149 27.04 -7.65 13.09
N ALA A 150 28.05 -7.85 12.25
CA ALA A 150 28.08 -7.28 10.91
C ALA A 150 26.91 -7.77 10.04
N ASP A 151 26.35 -8.95 10.32
CA ASP A 151 25.15 -9.50 9.69
C ASP A 151 23.88 -8.73 10.05
N VAL A 152 23.71 -8.31 11.30
CA VAL A 152 22.60 -7.44 11.75
C VAL A 152 22.69 -6.08 11.07
N PHE A 153 23.88 -5.48 11.05
CA PHE A 153 24.14 -4.24 10.30
C PHE A 153 23.78 -4.38 8.82
N ALA A 154 24.19 -5.47 8.18
CA ALA A 154 23.86 -5.73 6.78
C ALA A 154 22.35 -5.90 6.54
N ALA A 155 21.64 -6.55 7.47
CA ALA A 155 20.19 -6.72 7.41
C ALA A 155 19.47 -5.36 7.56
N ASP A 156 19.92 -4.52 8.48
CA ASP A 156 19.36 -3.18 8.71
C ASP A 156 19.57 -2.23 7.54
N VAL A 157 20.76 -2.24 6.92
CA VAL A 157 21.02 -1.48 5.69
C VAL A 157 20.09 -1.96 4.58
N ASN A 158 19.92 -3.27 4.41
CA ASN A 158 19.04 -3.81 3.38
C ASN A 158 17.56 -3.49 3.65
N LEU A 159 17.13 -3.54 4.91
CA LEU A 159 15.78 -3.17 5.34
C LEU A 159 15.51 -1.69 5.07
N THR A 160 16.44 -0.81 5.43
CA THR A 160 16.39 0.63 5.17
C THR A 160 16.20 0.91 3.67
N ARG A 161 17.06 0.33 2.83
CA ARG A 161 16.96 0.42 1.37
C ARG A 161 15.59 -0.03 0.88
N THR A 162 15.13 -1.20 1.34
CA THR A 162 13.86 -1.80 0.95
C THR A 162 12.64 -0.96 1.37
N ARG A 163 12.71 -0.30 2.55
CA ARG A 163 11.69 0.65 3.01
C ARG A 163 11.61 1.85 2.08
N LEU A 164 12.74 2.49 1.76
CA LEU A 164 12.79 3.62 0.83
C LEU A 164 12.26 3.26 -0.56
N GLU A 165 12.61 2.08 -1.09
CA GLU A 165 12.08 1.56 -2.35
C GLU A 165 10.56 1.39 -2.34
N THR A 166 9.97 1.05 -1.19
CA THR A 166 8.53 0.81 -1.05
C THR A 166 7.74 2.12 -1.03
N VAL A 167 8.34 3.21 -0.54
CA VAL A 167 7.70 4.53 -0.47
C VAL A 167 7.68 5.24 -1.83
N LEU A 168 8.60 4.89 -2.73
CA LEU A 168 8.64 5.47 -4.08
C LEU A 168 7.41 5.05 -4.90
N THR A 169 6.59 6.01 -5.36
CA THR A 169 5.39 5.77 -6.19
C THR A 169 5.75 5.10 -7.52
N ALA A 170 6.94 5.37 -8.05
CA ALA A 170 7.47 4.72 -9.25
C ALA A 170 7.80 3.23 -9.02
N GLY A 171 7.76 2.75 -7.77
CA GLY A 171 7.83 1.35 -7.41
C GLY A 171 9.06 0.67 -7.98
N ARG A 172 10.26 1.02 -7.50
CA ARG A 172 11.46 0.23 -7.83
C ARG A 172 11.33 -1.20 -7.30
N ARG A 173 10.56 -1.39 -6.22
CA ARG A 173 10.24 -2.71 -5.71
C ARG A 173 9.04 -3.32 -6.46
N PRO A 174 9.16 -4.59 -6.87
CA PRO A 174 8.02 -5.30 -7.41
C PRO A 174 7.04 -5.65 -6.27
N GLU A 175 5.86 -5.03 -6.22
CA GLU A 175 4.83 -5.37 -5.21
C GLU A 175 4.42 -6.84 -5.36
N ARG A 176 4.64 -7.66 -4.33
CA ARG A 176 4.15 -9.04 -4.32
C ARG A 176 2.64 -8.99 -4.04
N THR A 177 1.87 -9.45 -5.00
CA THR A 177 0.42 -9.58 -4.83
C THR A 177 0.08 -10.88 -4.10
N ARG A 178 -1.11 -10.95 -3.50
CA ARG A 178 -1.63 -12.20 -2.91
C ARG A 178 -2.09 -13.21 -3.98
N VAL A 179 -2.04 -12.83 -5.26
CA VAL A 179 -2.52 -13.64 -6.38
C VAL A 179 -1.43 -14.59 -6.82
N GLU A 180 -1.72 -15.89 -6.90
CA GLU A 180 -0.79 -16.91 -7.38
C GLU A 180 -0.81 -17.04 -8.90
N CYS A 181 0.32 -17.43 -9.47
CA CYS A 181 0.40 -17.77 -10.89
C CYS A 181 -0.57 -18.90 -11.25
N THR A 182 -1.44 -18.65 -12.23
CA THR A 182 -2.40 -19.61 -12.76
C THR A 182 -1.97 -20.29 -14.06
N ASN A 183 -0.78 -19.97 -14.58
CA ASN A 183 -0.27 -20.63 -15.78
C ASN A 183 -0.14 -22.14 -15.55
N PRO A 184 -0.83 -22.99 -16.35
CA PRO A 184 -0.82 -24.45 -16.17
C PRO A 184 0.55 -25.10 -16.40
N THR A 185 1.47 -24.40 -17.08
CA THR A 185 2.84 -24.87 -17.31
C THR A 185 3.82 -24.47 -16.20
N CYS A 186 3.36 -23.76 -15.17
CA CYS A 186 4.22 -23.33 -14.07
C CYS A 186 4.36 -24.42 -13.01
N GLU A 187 5.53 -25.09 -12.96
CA GLU A 187 5.82 -26.17 -12.00
C GLU A 187 5.74 -25.73 -10.53
N ASN A 188 6.07 -24.47 -10.25
CA ASN A 188 6.03 -23.89 -8.90
C ASN A 188 5.31 -22.53 -8.94
N PRO A 189 3.97 -22.50 -8.86
CA PRO A 189 3.21 -21.27 -8.91
C PRO A 189 3.55 -20.40 -7.70
N ARG A 190 4.15 -19.24 -7.97
CA ARG A 190 4.47 -18.22 -6.97
C ARG A 190 3.48 -17.07 -7.07
N GLN A 191 3.44 -16.25 -6.02
CA GLN A 191 2.74 -14.97 -6.02
C GLN A 191 3.22 -14.10 -7.18
N LEU A 192 2.24 -13.55 -7.90
CA LEU A 192 2.46 -12.60 -8.98
C LEU A 192 3.03 -11.32 -8.39
N ILE A 193 3.95 -10.74 -9.15
CA ILE A 193 4.64 -9.53 -8.80
C ILE A 193 4.17 -8.42 -9.73
N LYS A 194 3.68 -7.31 -9.18
CA LYS A 194 3.38 -6.11 -9.96
C LYS A 194 4.69 -5.52 -10.48
N THR A 195 4.73 -5.27 -11.77
CA THR A 195 5.76 -4.52 -12.48
C THR A 195 5.10 -3.29 -13.05
N TYR A 196 5.54 -2.13 -12.56
CA TYR A 196 5.00 -0.87 -13.05
C TYR A 196 5.45 -0.61 -14.48
N GLY A 197 4.53 -0.08 -15.27
CA GLY A 197 4.89 0.53 -16.54
C GLY A 197 5.94 1.61 -16.32
N ARG A 198 6.85 1.80 -17.27
CA ARG A 198 7.86 2.84 -17.14
C ARG A 198 7.18 4.21 -17.16
N ARG A 199 7.29 4.94 -16.05
CA ARG A 199 6.72 6.28 -15.93
C ARG A 199 7.69 7.32 -16.46
N TYR A 200 7.19 8.21 -17.30
CA TYR A 200 7.89 9.40 -17.78
C TYR A 200 6.86 10.52 -17.92
N VAL A 201 7.31 11.75 -17.76
CA VAL A 201 6.44 12.92 -17.93
C VAL A 201 6.17 13.10 -19.41
N VAL A 202 4.91 13.15 -19.83
CA VAL A 202 4.52 13.43 -21.22
C VAL A 202 4.16 14.89 -21.42
N ALA A 203 3.73 15.54 -20.36
CA ALA A 203 3.33 16.93 -20.40
C ALA A 203 3.34 17.54 -19.00
N HIS A 204 3.16 18.85 -18.93
CA HIS A 204 2.89 19.58 -17.71
C HIS A 204 1.59 20.37 -17.87
N THR A 205 0.63 20.19 -16.96
CA THR A 205 -0.66 20.88 -17.01
C THR A 205 -0.71 21.98 -15.95
N CYS A 206 -0.95 23.22 -16.39
CA CYS A 206 -1.17 24.32 -15.46
C CYS A 206 -2.48 24.10 -14.69
N ARG A 207 -2.42 24.16 -13.36
CA ARG A 207 -3.61 23.89 -12.51
C ARG A 207 -4.64 25.01 -12.49
N THR A 208 -4.27 26.20 -12.94
CA THR A 208 -5.16 27.37 -12.89
C THR A 208 -5.95 27.53 -14.17
N CYS A 209 -5.33 27.24 -15.32
CA CYS A 209 -5.94 27.45 -16.64
C CYS A 209 -5.97 26.18 -17.52
N ASP A 210 -5.63 25.02 -16.95
CA ASP A 210 -5.61 23.70 -17.59
C ASP A 210 -4.81 23.60 -18.90
N THR A 211 -3.90 24.55 -19.12
CA THR A 211 -3.04 24.55 -20.31
C THR A 211 -1.97 23.46 -20.18
N THR A 212 -1.96 22.53 -21.13
CA THR A 212 -1.03 21.41 -21.16
C THR A 212 0.15 21.70 -22.08
N LEU A 213 1.37 21.58 -21.54
CA LEU A 213 2.65 21.71 -22.20
C LEU A 213 3.21 20.31 -22.48
N PRO A 214 3.37 19.86 -23.72
CA PRO A 214 4.05 18.60 -23.98
C PRO A 214 5.49 18.68 -23.46
N ASP A 215 5.92 17.64 -22.73
CA ASP A 215 7.31 17.48 -22.33
C ASP A 215 8.12 16.95 -23.53
N ALA A 216 9.42 17.22 -23.52
CA ALA A 216 10.31 16.88 -24.61
C ALA A 216 11.62 16.33 -24.07
N HIS A 217 12.20 15.36 -24.77
CA HIS A 217 13.50 14.81 -24.42
C HIS A 217 14.54 15.23 -25.45
N GLU A 218 15.73 15.61 -25.02
CA GLU A 218 16.86 15.90 -25.90
C GLU A 218 17.90 14.79 -25.81
N CYS A 219 18.42 14.40 -26.97
CA CYS A 219 19.54 13.49 -27.03
C CYS A 219 20.84 14.19 -26.64
N GLN A 220 21.52 13.70 -25.61
CA GLN A 220 22.80 14.26 -25.15
C GLN A 220 23.92 14.20 -26.20
N THR A 221 23.81 13.34 -27.22
CA THR A 221 24.86 13.15 -28.24
C THR A 221 24.63 13.97 -29.50
N CYS A 222 23.39 14.10 -29.97
CA CYS A 222 23.07 14.81 -31.21
C CYS A 222 22.16 16.03 -31.02
N HIS A 223 21.81 16.37 -29.78
CA HIS A 223 20.98 17.52 -29.39
C HIS A 223 19.61 17.56 -30.09
N HIS A 224 19.13 16.41 -30.57
CA HIS A 224 17.81 16.34 -31.19
C HIS A 224 16.74 16.22 -30.11
N VAL A 225 15.71 17.06 -30.24
CA VAL A 225 14.55 17.06 -29.37
C VAL A 225 13.49 16.11 -29.93
N PHE A 226 13.03 15.19 -29.09
CA PHE A 226 11.96 14.25 -29.33
C PHE A 226 10.77 14.60 -28.44
N PRO A 227 9.53 14.27 -28.86
CA PRO A 227 8.42 14.19 -27.93
C PRO A 227 8.77 13.26 -26.77
N ALA A 228 8.31 13.59 -25.57
CA ALA A 228 8.43 12.69 -24.42
C ALA A 228 7.97 11.28 -24.80
N SER A 229 8.82 10.30 -24.54
CA SER A 229 8.55 8.91 -24.87
C SER A 229 9.20 7.98 -23.86
N ALA A 230 8.70 6.75 -23.78
CA ALA A 230 9.29 5.70 -22.95
C ALA A 230 10.72 5.34 -23.38
N ARG A 231 11.18 5.80 -24.54
CA ARG A 231 12.53 5.48 -25.03
C ARG A 231 13.58 6.26 -24.25
N GLN A 232 14.62 5.56 -23.84
CA GLN A 232 15.79 6.13 -23.16
C GLN A 232 16.92 6.47 -24.14
N ARG A 233 16.77 6.06 -25.40
CA ARG A 233 17.82 6.15 -26.43
C ARG A 233 17.31 6.82 -27.69
N CYS A 234 18.16 7.65 -28.25
CA CYS A 234 17.93 8.38 -29.48
C CYS A 234 17.94 7.44 -30.68
N THR A 235 16.79 7.36 -31.37
CA THR A 235 16.65 6.56 -32.59
C THR A 235 16.95 7.35 -33.86
N ARG A 236 17.45 8.59 -33.74
CA ARG A 236 17.82 9.40 -34.91
C ARG A 236 19.03 8.76 -35.60
N LEU A 237 18.94 8.59 -36.90
CA LEU A 237 20.08 8.18 -37.71
C LEU A 237 21.02 9.39 -37.89
N ILE A 238 22.28 9.21 -37.50
CA ILE A 238 23.37 10.16 -37.68
C ILE A 238 24.34 9.64 -38.75
N GLY A 239 25.05 10.54 -39.42
CA GLY A 239 26.01 10.21 -40.49
C GLY A 239 25.54 10.54 -41.90
N SER A 240 26.41 10.32 -42.88
CA SER A 240 26.12 10.56 -44.30
C SER A 240 25.10 9.55 -44.83
N LYS A 241 24.50 9.79 -46.02
CA LYS A 241 23.51 8.88 -46.60
C LYS A 241 24.02 7.44 -46.76
N ALA A 242 25.33 7.26 -46.98
CA ALA A 242 25.97 5.96 -47.15
C ALA A 242 26.39 5.28 -45.82
N ASP A 243 26.38 6.02 -44.70
CA ASP A 243 26.85 5.54 -43.38
C ASP A 243 25.92 6.05 -42.27
N ARG A 244 24.61 5.75 -42.40
CA ARG A 244 23.62 6.10 -41.38
C ARG A 244 23.63 5.06 -40.27
N ARG A 245 23.96 5.48 -39.05
CA ARG A 245 23.86 4.66 -37.84
C ARG A 245 22.94 5.30 -36.81
N PRO A 246 22.22 4.53 -35.98
CA PRO A 246 21.46 5.10 -34.88
C PRO A 246 22.40 5.87 -33.95
N CYS A 247 21.92 7.00 -33.44
CA CYS A 247 22.70 7.83 -32.52
C CYS A 247 22.98 7.10 -31.21
N ASP A 248 21.99 6.33 -30.72
CA ASP A 248 22.01 5.59 -29.44
C ASP A 248 22.32 6.41 -28.18
N GLY A 249 22.43 7.73 -28.33
CA GLY A 249 22.66 8.67 -27.23
C GLY A 249 21.48 8.69 -26.26
N GLU A 250 21.78 8.90 -24.99
CA GLU A 250 20.78 8.97 -23.93
C GLU A 250 19.85 10.16 -24.13
N LEU A 251 18.56 9.95 -23.85
CA LEU A 251 17.53 10.98 -23.89
C LEU A 251 17.31 11.52 -22.48
N THR A 252 17.53 12.82 -22.28
CA THR A 252 17.23 13.54 -21.04
C THR A 252 16.04 14.46 -21.22
N SER A 253 15.19 14.61 -20.20
CA SER A 253 14.10 15.58 -20.24
C SER A 253 14.67 16.99 -20.37
N VAL A 254 14.12 17.75 -21.31
CA VAL A 254 14.38 19.18 -21.46
C VAL A 254 13.17 19.88 -20.93
N THR A 255 13.15 20.07 -19.62
CA THR A 255 12.14 20.89 -18.98
C THR A 255 12.42 22.35 -19.35
N ARG A 256 11.81 22.82 -20.44
CA ARG A 256 11.85 24.23 -20.83
C ARG A 256 11.07 25.02 -19.79
N ASP A 257 11.75 25.89 -19.04
CA ASP A 257 11.18 26.91 -18.14
C ASP A 257 9.81 26.54 -17.55
N VAL A 258 9.77 25.44 -16.81
CA VAL A 258 8.56 24.95 -16.13
C VAL A 258 8.14 25.85 -14.98
N ASP A 259 8.91 26.88 -14.67
CA ASP A 259 8.61 27.77 -13.55
C ASP A 259 7.42 28.69 -13.83
N ARG A 260 6.92 28.75 -15.08
CA ARG A 260 5.76 29.59 -15.43
C ARG A 260 4.80 28.88 -16.37
N CYS A 261 3.52 29.19 -16.20
CA CYS A 261 2.51 28.82 -17.17
C CYS A 261 2.82 29.51 -18.53
N PRO A 262 2.82 28.79 -19.66
CA PRO A 262 3.04 29.37 -20.99
C PRO A 262 1.88 30.25 -21.43
N ASN A 263 0.71 30.13 -20.79
CA ASN A 263 -0.43 30.96 -21.08
C ASN A 263 -0.11 32.37 -20.56
N PRO A 264 0.09 33.38 -21.43
CA PRO A 264 0.48 34.72 -21.00
C PRO A 264 -0.60 35.42 -20.18
N TRP A 265 -1.82 34.86 -20.15
CA TRP A 265 -2.95 35.36 -19.36
C TRP A 265 -3.11 34.65 -18.02
N CYS A 266 -2.34 33.57 -17.79
CA CYS A 266 -2.34 32.89 -16.51
C CYS A 266 -1.34 33.57 -15.58
N GLY A 267 -1.85 34.31 -14.58
CA GLY A 267 -1.02 35.00 -13.58
C GLY A 267 -0.36 34.08 -12.55
N THR A 268 -0.48 32.77 -12.72
CA THR A 268 0.03 31.78 -11.76
C THR A 268 1.53 31.63 -11.86
N ILE A 269 2.20 31.85 -10.73
CA ILE A 269 3.64 31.62 -10.54
C ILE A 269 3.93 30.16 -10.16
N ALA A 270 2.90 29.38 -9.81
CA ALA A 270 3.07 27.97 -9.50
C ALA A 270 3.44 27.17 -10.76
N PRO A 271 4.42 26.26 -10.68
CA PRO A 271 4.82 25.42 -11.79
C PRO A 271 3.66 24.50 -12.22
N PRO A 272 3.52 24.20 -13.52
CA PRO A 272 2.52 23.28 -14.03
C PRO A 272 2.82 21.85 -13.56
N ALA A 273 1.76 21.11 -13.22
CA ALA A 273 1.87 19.77 -12.66
C ALA A 273 2.28 18.77 -13.74
N PRO A 274 3.23 17.86 -13.48
CA PRO A 274 3.59 16.83 -14.44
C PRO A 274 2.41 15.90 -14.71
N GLN A 275 2.13 15.66 -15.98
CA GLN A 275 1.26 14.63 -16.50
C GLN A 275 2.14 13.45 -16.93
N TRP A 276 1.91 12.29 -16.32
CA TRP A 276 2.70 11.08 -16.57
C TRP A 276 2.07 10.23 -17.67
N ALA A 277 2.90 9.66 -18.54
CA ALA A 277 2.48 8.81 -19.64
C ALA A 277 1.94 7.44 -19.21
N SER A 278 2.26 7.02 -17.99
CA SER A 278 1.89 5.70 -17.51
C SER A 278 0.42 5.72 -17.15
N ASP A 279 -0.41 5.19 -18.05
CA ASP A 279 -1.69 4.68 -17.63
C ASP A 279 -1.44 3.53 -16.64
N THR A 280 -2.22 3.46 -15.58
CA THR A 280 -2.32 2.25 -14.75
C THR A 280 -2.55 0.98 -15.59
N ALA A 281 -3.09 1.11 -16.80
CA ALA A 281 -3.21 0.04 -17.79
C ALA A 281 -1.87 -0.51 -18.31
N ASP A 282 -0.75 0.20 -18.17
CA ASP A 282 0.59 -0.29 -18.53
C ASP A 282 1.25 -1.10 -17.41
N ASP A 283 0.67 -1.07 -16.19
CA ASP A 283 1.10 -1.96 -15.14
C ASP A 283 0.84 -3.42 -15.58
N ARG A 284 1.82 -4.28 -15.30
CA ARG A 284 1.77 -5.71 -15.60
C ARG A 284 2.07 -6.49 -14.35
N TRP A 285 1.69 -7.75 -14.31
CA TRP A 285 2.10 -8.67 -13.25
C TRP A 285 2.97 -9.76 -13.84
N LYS A 286 3.96 -10.25 -13.10
CA LYS A 286 4.83 -11.34 -13.55
C LYS A 286 4.94 -12.43 -12.51
N CYS A 287 4.90 -13.68 -12.94
CA CYS A 287 5.29 -14.81 -12.09
C CYS A 287 6.81 -14.84 -11.95
N THR A 288 7.33 -14.92 -10.73
CA THR A 288 8.78 -15.02 -10.50
C THR A 288 9.37 -16.35 -10.93
N SER A 289 8.56 -17.40 -10.96
CA SER A 289 8.94 -18.76 -11.31
C SER A 289 9.00 -18.93 -12.84
N CYS A 290 7.85 -19.01 -13.51
CA CYS A 290 7.77 -19.25 -14.96
C CYS A 290 7.93 -18.00 -15.84
N LYS A 291 8.09 -16.81 -15.25
CA LYS A 291 8.24 -15.51 -15.95
C LYS A 291 7.06 -15.07 -16.84
N THR A 292 5.94 -15.80 -16.83
CA THR A 292 4.70 -15.39 -17.50
C THR A 292 4.27 -14.01 -17.02
N ARG A 293 3.91 -13.16 -17.98
CA ARG A 293 3.37 -11.83 -17.74
C ARG A 293 1.85 -11.89 -17.86
N TYR A 294 1.20 -11.13 -17.00
CA TYR A 294 -0.23 -10.97 -16.88
C TYR A 294 -0.51 -9.49 -17.11
N ASP A 295 -1.46 -9.17 -17.97
CA ASP A 295 -2.09 -7.85 -17.95
C ASP A 295 -3.12 -7.76 -16.81
N LEU A 296 -3.88 -6.66 -16.76
CA LEU A 296 -4.87 -6.45 -15.70
C LEU A 296 -5.99 -7.48 -15.77
N ASP A 297 -6.45 -7.82 -16.98
CA ASP A 297 -7.53 -8.77 -17.18
C ASP A 297 -7.07 -10.18 -16.81
N ASP A 298 -5.88 -10.59 -17.24
CA ASP A 298 -5.26 -11.87 -16.86
C ASP A 298 -5.05 -11.97 -15.34
N TYR A 299 -4.66 -10.87 -14.68
CA TYR A 299 -4.49 -10.81 -13.24
C TYR A 299 -5.82 -10.97 -12.50
N LEU A 300 -6.87 -10.29 -12.96
CA LEU A 300 -8.21 -10.39 -12.38
C LEU A 300 -8.78 -11.80 -12.56
N ASP A 301 -8.54 -12.43 -13.72
CA ASP A 301 -8.90 -13.82 -13.98
C ASP A 301 -8.10 -14.79 -13.11
N ALA A 302 -6.79 -14.58 -12.94
CA ALA A 302 -5.96 -15.37 -12.05
C ALA A 302 -6.43 -15.28 -10.60
N HIS A 303 -6.77 -14.07 -10.15
CA HIS A 303 -7.37 -13.83 -8.84
C HIS A 303 -8.71 -14.57 -8.71
N ALA A 304 -9.61 -14.44 -9.69
CA ALA A 304 -10.90 -15.12 -9.68
C ALA A 304 -10.75 -16.64 -9.64
N GLN A 305 -9.80 -17.21 -10.38
CA GLN A 305 -9.48 -18.65 -10.35
C GLN A 305 -8.96 -19.09 -8.98
N GLN A 306 -8.06 -18.32 -8.37
CA GLN A 306 -7.58 -18.61 -7.02
C GLN A 306 -8.73 -18.58 -6.01
N MET A 307 -9.66 -17.61 -6.14
CA MET A 307 -10.83 -17.51 -5.28
C MET A 307 -11.86 -18.64 -5.50
N ARG A 308 -11.75 -19.42 -6.59
CA ARG A 308 -12.59 -20.61 -6.85
C ARG A 308 -12.01 -21.90 -6.25
N ARG A 309 -10.77 -21.91 -5.76
CA ARG A 309 -10.16 -23.11 -5.16
C ARG A 309 -10.79 -23.41 -3.81
N GLU A 310 -10.91 -24.69 -3.43
CA GLU A 310 -11.45 -25.09 -2.12
C GLU A 310 -10.65 -24.50 -0.95
N SER A 311 -9.34 -24.34 -1.12
CA SER A 311 -8.46 -23.68 -0.15
C SER A 311 -8.71 -22.17 0.02
N ALA A 312 -9.50 -21.56 -0.86
CA ALA A 312 -9.91 -20.15 -0.74
C ALA A 312 -11.17 -19.96 0.12
N ALA A 313 -11.73 -21.04 0.66
CA ALA A 313 -12.79 -20.99 1.66
C ALA A 313 -12.24 -20.37 2.97
N ARG A 314 -12.36 -19.04 3.07
CA ARG A 314 -11.94 -18.28 4.24
C ARG A 314 -12.90 -17.13 4.53
N PHE A 315 -12.85 -16.67 5.76
CA PHE A 315 -13.41 -15.37 6.11
C PHE A 315 -12.52 -14.26 5.52
N VAL A 316 -13.15 -13.27 4.91
CA VAL A 316 -12.49 -12.06 4.39
C VAL A 316 -13.11 -10.83 5.03
N TRP A 317 -12.34 -9.76 5.15
CA TRP A 317 -12.87 -8.51 5.66
C TRP A 317 -13.98 -7.98 4.73
N GLN A 318 -15.11 -7.54 5.30
CA GLN A 318 -16.29 -7.13 4.54
C GLN A 318 -15.96 -6.00 3.54
N ALA A 319 -15.09 -5.05 3.91
CA ALA A 319 -14.69 -3.96 3.03
C ALA A 319 -13.96 -4.49 1.78
N ASP A 320 -13.00 -5.41 1.97
CA ASP A 320 -12.26 -6.04 0.87
C ASP A 320 -13.18 -6.88 -0.02
N ALA A 321 -14.14 -7.59 0.58
CA ALA A 321 -15.15 -8.36 -0.16
C ALA A 321 -15.99 -7.46 -1.06
N ILE A 322 -16.46 -6.31 -0.53
CA ILE A 322 -17.21 -5.33 -1.30
C ILE A 322 -16.37 -4.76 -2.44
N ALA A 323 -15.15 -4.32 -2.14
CA ALA A 323 -14.23 -3.75 -3.14
C ALA A 323 -13.97 -4.74 -4.28
N THR A 324 -13.70 -6.01 -3.93
CA THR A 324 -13.44 -7.09 -4.90
C THR A 324 -14.64 -7.32 -5.82
N LEU A 325 -15.86 -7.45 -5.27
CA LEU A 325 -17.06 -7.71 -6.07
C LEU A 325 -17.46 -6.51 -6.94
N VAL A 326 -17.22 -5.29 -6.46
CA VAL A 326 -17.45 -4.06 -7.22
C VAL A 326 -16.47 -3.94 -8.38
N ALA A 327 -15.18 -4.24 -8.15
CA ALA A 327 -14.17 -4.25 -9.21
C ALA A 327 -14.53 -5.24 -10.33
N GLN A 328 -15.23 -6.33 -10.01
CA GLN A 328 -15.74 -7.31 -10.98
C GLN A 328 -17.12 -6.96 -11.58
N GLY A 329 -17.55 -5.70 -11.47
CA GLY A 329 -18.75 -5.19 -12.14
C GLY A 329 -20.06 -5.43 -11.38
N THR A 330 -20.02 -5.88 -10.12
CA THR A 330 -21.24 -5.94 -9.29
C THR A 330 -21.53 -4.56 -8.70
N SER A 331 -22.78 -4.08 -8.81
CA SER A 331 -23.11 -2.80 -8.16
C SER A 331 -22.94 -2.90 -6.64
N LYS A 332 -22.35 -1.86 -6.02
CA LYS A 332 -22.20 -1.77 -4.56
C LYS A 332 -23.54 -1.98 -3.83
N SER A 333 -24.63 -1.44 -4.36
CA SER A 333 -25.99 -1.63 -3.83
C SER A 333 -26.41 -3.10 -3.80
N THR A 334 -26.04 -3.89 -4.82
CA THR A 334 -26.36 -5.31 -4.89
C THR A 334 -25.56 -6.09 -3.85
N VAL A 335 -24.27 -5.80 -3.71
CA VAL A 335 -23.41 -6.44 -2.70
C VAL A 335 -23.92 -6.12 -1.29
N MET A 336 -24.23 -4.85 -1.01
CA MET A 336 -24.79 -4.45 0.29
C MET A 336 -26.13 -5.13 0.58
N ARG A 337 -26.97 -5.36 -0.44
CA ARG A 337 -28.21 -6.12 -0.28
C ARG A 337 -27.96 -7.58 0.08
N TRP A 338 -26.91 -8.21 -0.47
CA TRP A 338 -26.53 -9.58 -0.09
C TRP A 338 -25.96 -9.67 1.32
N LEU A 339 -25.30 -8.61 1.78
CA LEU A 339 -24.71 -8.51 3.11
C LEU A 339 -25.71 -8.10 4.20
N ARG A 340 -26.87 -7.57 3.84
CA ARG A 340 -27.97 -7.37 4.80
C ARG A 340 -28.44 -8.73 5.27
N CYS A 341 -28.71 -8.86 6.57
CA CYS A 341 -29.38 -10.03 7.11
C CYS A 341 -30.74 -10.17 6.39
N PRO A 342 -30.94 -11.21 5.56
CA PRO A 342 -32.23 -11.42 4.89
C PRO A 342 -33.31 -11.87 5.88
N ILE A 343 -32.91 -12.22 7.11
CA ILE A 343 -33.81 -12.58 8.18
C ILE A 343 -34.14 -11.31 8.97
N GLU A 344 -35.38 -10.86 8.83
CA GLU A 344 -35.93 -9.76 9.61
C GLU A 344 -36.81 -10.34 10.72
N HIS A 345 -36.62 -9.84 11.95
CA HIS A 345 -37.54 -10.12 13.04
C HIS A 345 -38.84 -9.36 12.74
N THR A 346 -39.89 -10.10 12.39
CA THR A 346 -41.23 -9.55 12.19
C THR A 346 -42.03 -9.60 13.47
N ASP A 347 -43.24 -9.05 13.45
CA ASP A 347 -44.13 -9.06 14.60
C ASP A 347 -44.29 -10.46 15.22
N ASP A 348 -44.06 -10.53 16.52
CA ASP A 348 -44.20 -11.73 17.33
C ASP A 348 -45.67 -12.18 17.34
N ARG A 349 -45.91 -13.49 17.25
CA ARG A 349 -47.26 -14.03 17.24
C ARG A 349 -47.61 -14.63 18.59
N CYS A 350 -48.72 -14.20 19.18
CA CYS A 350 -49.20 -14.80 20.42
C CYS A 350 -49.67 -16.24 20.20
N THR A 351 -49.19 -17.15 21.04
CA THR A 351 -49.53 -18.59 21.01
C THR A 351 -51.00 -18.88 21.28
N LEU A 352 -51.69 -18.01 22.04
CA LEU A 352 -53.08 -18.20 22.43
C LEU A 352 -54.07 -17.49 21.52
N CYS A 353 -53.90 -16.18 21.30
CA CYS A 353 -54.87 -15.38 20.53
C CYS A 353 -54.46 -15.13 19.07
N ALA A 354 -53.28 -15.60 18.66
CA ALA A 354 -52.73 -15.46 17.31
C ALA A 354 -52.53 -14.02 16.79
N ARG A 355 -52.74 -12.99 17.62
CA ARG A 355 -52.43 -11.60 17.27
C ARG A 355 -50.93 -11.37 17.18
N THR A 356 -50.54 -10.41 16.36
CA THR A 356 -49.14 -10.01 16.13
C THR A 356 -48.79 -8.76 16.91
N TRP A 357 -47.56 -8.68 17.41
CA TRP A 357 -47.05 -7.57 18.23
C TRP A 357 -45.62 -7.19 17.82
N PRO A 358 -45.22 -5.91 17.88
CA PRO A 358 -43.86 -5.51 17.54
C PRO A 358 -42.81 -6.21 18.42
N PRO A 359 -41.66 -6.63 17.86
CA PRO A 359 -40.69 -7.59 18.44
C PRO A 359 -39.93 -7.17 19.71
N SER A 360 -40.34 -6.11 20.40
CA SER A 360 -39.68 -5.59 21.60
C SER A 360 -40.61 -4.90 22.59
N GLU A 361 -41.90 -4.78 22.28
CA GLU A 361 -42.82 -4.00 23.12
C GLU A 361 -43.32 -4.78 24.34
N HIS A 362 -43.39 -6.12 24.25
CA HIS A 362 -44.05 -6.92 25.28
C HIS A 362 -43.34 -8.26 25.49
N ALA A 363 -43.25 -8.71 26.75
CA ALA A 363 -42.75 -10.05 27.10
C ALA A 363 -43.85 -11.12 27.01
N VAL A 364 -45.12 -10.72 27.10
CA VAL A 364 -46.32 -11.56 27.02
C VAL A 364 -47.41 -10.81 26.26
N CYS A 365 -48.34 -11.53 25.65
CA CYS A 365 -49.39 -10.91 24.85
C CYS A 365 -50.31 -9.99 25.69
N PRO A 366 -50.35 -8.68 25.42
CA PRO A 366 -51.23 -7.74 26.11
C PRO A 366 -52.65 -7.73 25.53
N GLY A 367 -52.94 -8.61 24.56
CA GLY A 367 -54.27 -8.72 23.99
C GLY A 367 -55.30 -9.14 25.03
N VAL A 368 -56.55 -8.71 24.87
CA VAL A 368 -57.66 -9.12 25.73
C VAL A 368 -58.51 -10.15 24.98
N VAL A 369 -58.77 -11.29 25.61
CA VAL A 369 -59.64 -12.37 25.09
C VAL A 369 -60.94 -12.43 25.86
N VAL A 370 -62.01 -12.90 25.21
CA VAL A 370 -63.33 -13.08 25.83
C VAL A 370 -63.51 -14.56 26.12
N THR A 371 -63.73 -14.91 27.39
CA THR A 371 -63.99 -16.29 27.81
C THR A 371 -65.37 -16.76 27.36
N ALA A 372 -65.65 -18.06 27.42
CA ALA A 372 -66.98 -18.62 27.14
C ALA A 372 -68.10 -18.01 28.02
N SER A 373 -67.75 -17.51 29.20
CA SER A 373 -68.66 -16.79 30.11
C SER A 373 -68.87 -15.30 29.75
N GLY A 374 -68.29 -14.81 28.65
CA GLY A 374 -68.38 -13.41 28.24
C GLY A 374 -67.45 -12.46 29.00
N ARG A 375 -66.60 -12.96 29.91
CA ARG A 375 -65.67 -12.14 30.68
C ARG A 375 -64.44 -11.80 29.83
N ARG A 376 -64.03 -10.53 29.87
CA ARG A 376 -62.76 -10.06 29.28
C ARG A 376 -61.62 -10.36 30.25
N VAL A 377 -60.61 -11.08 29.77
CA VAL A 377 -59.39 -11.40 30.54
C VAL A 377 -58.17 -11.12 29.66
N ASP A 378 -57.05 -10.75 30.27
CA ASP A 378 -55.79 -10.62 29.55
C ASP A 378 -55.38 -11.98 28.98
N CYS A 379 -54.88 -11.96 27.74
CA CYS A 379 -54.51 -13.17 27.02
C CYS A 379 -53.40 -13.92 27.77
N GLY A 380 -52.36 -13.19 28.19
CA GLY A 380 -51.23 -13.76 28.92
C GLY A 380 -50.39 -14.78 28.14
N GLY A 381 -50.74 -15.04 26.87
CA GLY A 381 -50.04 -16.01 26.02
C GLY A 381 -48.63 -15.55 25.67
N GLU A 382 -47.71 -16.49 25.59
CA GLU A 382 -46.33 -16.26 25.15
C GLU A 382 -46.30 -15.71 23.72
N LEU A 383 -45.30 -14.88 23.44
CA LEU A 383 -45.06 -14.29 22.13
C LEU A 383 -43.96 -15.10 21.42
N GLU A 384 -44.35 -15.83 20.37
CA GLU A 384 -43.40 -16.56 19.53
C GLU A 384 -42.73 -15.60 18.54
N GLN A 385 -41.40 -15.54 18.59
CA GLN A 385 -40.62 -14.78 17.64
C GLN A 385 -40.81 -15.30 16.22
N ARG A 386 -41.24 -14.42 15.33
CA ARG A 386 -41.38 -14.74 13.90
C ARG A 386 -40.31 -14.06 13.10
N TRP A 387 -39.58 -14.87 12.36
CA TRP A 387 -38.52 -14.45 11.47
C TRP A 387 -38.98 -14.67 10.03
N VAL A 388 -38.92 -13.64 9.20
CA VAL A 388 -39.19 -13.74 7.76
C VAL A 388 -37.87 -13.64 7.02
N GLY A 389 -37.66 -14.55 6.06
CA GLY A 389 -36.42 -14.67 5.30
C GLY A 389 -35.99 -16.12 5.17
N ASP A 390 -35.15 -16.41 4.18
CA ASP A 390 -34.51 -17.72 4.06
C ASP A 390 -33.22 -17.72 4.90
N ARG A 391 -33.12 -18.68 5.82
CA ARG A 391 -31.96 -18.85 6.68
C ARG A 391 -30.72 -19.27 5.89
N GLU A 392 -30.91 -20.02 4.81
CA GLU A 392 -29.82 -20.40 3.90
C GLU A 392 -29.36 -19.22 3.04
N ASP A 393 -30.16 -18.14 2.98
CA ASP A 393 -29.79 -16.93 2.26
C ASP A 393 -28.82 -16.02 3.04
N VAL A 394 -28.58 -16.31 4.32
CA VAL A 394 -27.66 -15.50 5.14
C VAL A 394 -26.22 -15.76 4.70
N VAL A 395 -25.51 -14.69 4.34
CA VAL A 395 -24.06 -14.77 4.18
C VAL A 395 -23.45 -14.99 5.56
N THR A 396 -22.77 -16.12 5.75
CA THR A 396 -22.11 -16.43 7.01
C THR A 396 -21.07 -15.35 7.33
N GLY A 397 -21.03 -14.85 8.56
CA GLY A 397 -20.08 -13.81 8.95
C GLY A 397 -19.95 -13.71 10.47
N TYR A 398 -18.92 -13.01 10.93
CA TYR A 398 -18.73 -12.68 12.34
C TYR A 398 -18.16 -11.27 12.51
N CYS A 399 -18.35 -10.69 13.68
CA CYS A 399 -17.76 -9.41 14.06
C CYS A 399 -16.59 -9.66 15.02
N GLU A 400 -15.40 -9.20 14.64
CA GLU A 400 -14.24 -9.19 15.53
C GLU A 400 -14.39 -8.05 16.54
N ILE A 401 -14.58 -8.38 17.82
CA ILE A 401 -14.97 -7.42 18.85
C ILE A 401 -13.89 -6.34 19.10
N SER A 402 -12.62 -6.74 19.07
CA SER A 402 -11.47 -5.85 19.34
C SER A 402 -11.35 -4.74 18.30
N THR A 403 -11.43 -5.10 17.01
CA THR A 403 -11.23 -4.19 15.88
C THR A 403 -12.54 -3.62 15.33
N ARG A 404 -13.69 -4.16 15.78
CA ARG A 404 -15.03 -3.96 15.19
C ARG A 404 -15.07 -4.26 13.69
N ARG A 405 -14.15 -5.08 13.18
CA ARG A 405 -14.14 -5.49 11.77
C ARG A 405 -15.14 -6.61 11.56
N VAL A 406 -15.93 -6.48 10.50
CA VAL A 406 -16.86 -7.52 10.08
C VAL A 406 -16.17 -8.42 9.07
N TRP A 407 -16.19 -9.71 9.34
CA TRP A 407 -15.63 -10.76 8.51
C TRP A 407 -16.77 -11.55 7.88
N VAL A 408 -16.67 -11.82 6.59
CA VAL A 408 -17.71 -12.50 5.81
C VAL A 408 -17.14 -13.74 5.16
N TRP A 409 -17.92 -14.81 5.15
CA TRP A 409 -17.55 -16.07 4.52
C TRP A 409 -17.60 -15.90 3.01
N TRP A 410 -16.41 -15.86 2.41
CA TRP A 410 -16.28 -15.53 1.00
C TRP A 410 -17.05 -16.45 0.05
N PRO A 411 -17.09 -17.78 0.26
CA PRO A 411 -17.84 -18.69 -0.62
C PRO A 411 -19.33 -18.34 -0.75
N ASP A 412 -19.99 -17.82 0.29
CA ASP A 412 -21.42 -17.45 0.23
C ASP A 412 -21.63 -16.25 -0.69
N LEU A 413 -20.82 -15.20 -0.50
CA LEU A 413 -20.86 -14.00 -1.34
C LEU A 413 -20.50 -14.31 -2.79
N TRP A 414 -19.48 -15.13 -2.99
CA TRP A 414 -19.01 -15.50 -4.32
C TRP A 414 -20.04 -16.32 -5.08
N ARG A 415 -20.72 -17.28 -4.43
CA ARG A 415 -21.84 -18.03 -5.03
C ARG A 415 -22.96 -17.10 -5.49
N ARG A 416 -23.32 -16.09 -4.69
CA ARG A 416 -24.32 -15.07 -5.08
C ARG A 416 -23.86 -14.26 -6.30
N HIS A 417 -22.59 -13.88 -6.33
CA HIS A 417 -21.99 -13.17 -7.47
C HIS A 417 -22.06 -13.98 -8.76
N LEU A 418 -21.60 -15.24 -8.73
CA LEU A 418 -21.65 -16.13 -9.90
C LEU A 418 -23.10 -16.38 -10.36
N ALA A 419 -24.02 -16.65 -9.43
CA ALA A 419 -25.43 -16.85 -9.76
C ALA A 419 -26.06 -15.63 -10.45
N LYS A 420 -25.68 -14.41 -10.04
CA LYS A 420 -26.09 -13.17 -10.73
C LYS A 420 -25.49 -13.07 -12.12
N GLN A 421 -24.19 -13.31 -12.29
CA GLN A 421 -23.55 -13.24 -13.61
C GLN A 421 -24.18 -14.24 -14.60
N THR A 422 -24.46 -15.47 -14.16
CA THR A 422 -25.15 -16.47 -15.00
C THR A 422 -26.54 -15.99 -15.41
N LYS A 423 -27.34 -15.44 -14.48
CA LYS A 423 -28.67 -14.88 -14.79
C LYS A 423 -28.59 -13.72 -15.81
N ASP A 424 -27.63 -12.83 -15.64
CA ASP A 424 -27.41 -11.69 -16.54
C ASP A 424 -26.97 -12.16 -17.94
N GLN A 425 -26.11 -13.18 -18.03
CA GLN A 425 -25.72 -13.79 -19.31
C GLN A 425 -26.89 -14.47 -20.02
N THR A 426 -27.72 -15.24 -19.30
CA THR A 426 -28.91 -15.87 -19.88
C THR A 426 -29.89 -14.82 -20.41
N ARG A 427 -30.13 -13.74 -19.67
CA ARG A 427 -30.97 -12.62 -20.13
C ARG A 427 -30.45 -11.96 -21.41
N ARG A 428 -29.13 -11.77 -21.52
CA ARG A 428 -28.50 -11.21 -22.73
C ARG A 428 -28.57 -12.13 -23.94
N LYS A 429 -28.68 -13.45 -23.76
CA LYS A 429 -28.83 -14.41 -24.87
C LYS A 429 -30.29 -14.57 -25.33
N SER A 430 -31.25 -14.22 -24.48
CA SER A 430 -32.68 -14.31 -24.78
C SER A 430 -33.28 -13.01 -25.32
N ALA A 431 -32.56 -11.89 -25.19
CA ALA A 431 -32.87 -10.63 -25.83
C ALA A 431 -32.12 -10.54 -27.17
#